data_AF-A0A7J6SPN9-F1
#
_entry.id   AF-A0A7J6SPN9-F1
#
_cell.length_a   1.000
_cell.length_b   1.000
_cell.length_c   1.000
_cell.angle_alpha   90.00
_cell.angle_beta   90.00
_cell.angle_gamma   90.00
#
_symmetry.space_group_name_H-M   'P 1'
#
loop_
_entity.id
_entity.type
_entity.pdbx_description
1 polymer ?
#
loop_
_entity_poly.entity_id
_entity_poly.type
_entity_poly.pdbx_seq_one_letter_code
_entity_poly.pdbx_strand_id
1 'polypeptide(L)'
;MSWPAILLLTVYLLTTALCVYAVGRGYADVKKCSTERIISAFGEVPSDWKAFTRPGSLRSNFVSIMVLAVTIVPVKFIAVIFIHVIALFGLYFLPTQIFLKLLSYCCGALVKIAGITVREQGQRLPASEIPTIVSNHVSYFDILIMLSRSVPVAFVAKKAVAKYPVSGDICTSLGSVYVSRAKDPKERKQVMNAIGDKQRRVMEGRSRYQL
;
A
#
# COMPACT_ATOMS: atom_id res chain seq x y z
N MET A 1 23.28 34.85 1.26
CA MET A 1 23.18 33.39 0.98
C MET A 1 24.24 33.01 -0.03
N SER A 2 24.88 31.85 0.11
CA SER A 2 25.87 31.38 -0.88
C SER A 2 25.17 30.97 -2.19
N TRP A 3 25.88 31.02 -3.31
CA TRP A 3 25.37 30.56 -4.62
C TRP A 3 24.76 29.14 -4.58
N PRO A 4 25.38 28.15 -3.90
CA PRO A 4 24.77 26.83 -3.73
C PRO A 4 23.44 26.89 -2.98
N ALA A 5 23.31 27.73 -1.96
CA ALA A 5 22.06 27.87 -1.20
C ALA A 5 20.93 28.52 -2.03
N ILE A 6 21.28 29.51 -2.87
CA ILE A 6 20.32 30.14 -3.80
C ILE A 6 19.86 29.14 -4.86
N LEU A 7 20.79 28.36 -5.43
CA LEU A 7 20.46 27.32 -6.42
C LEU A 7 19.56 26.25 -5.80
N LEU A 8 19.89 25.75 -4.60
CA LEU A 8 19.12 24.73 -3.89
C LEU A 8 17.69 25.22 -3.59
N LEU A 9 17.57 26.47 -3.10
CA LEU A 9 16.28 27.10 -2.83
C LEU A 9 15.45 27.26 -4.12
N THR A 10 16.08 27.67 -5.21
CA THR A 10 15.40 27.86 -6.51
C THR A 10 14.87 26.54 -7.06
N VAL A 11 15.68 25.47 -7.01
CA VAL A 11 15.26 24.12 -7.41
C VAL A 11 14.11 23.62 -6.52
N TYR A 12 14.20 23.83 -5.21
CA TYR A 12 13.13 23.46 -4.27
C TYR A 12 11.82 24.19 -4.58
N LEU A 13 11.87 25.50 -4.84
CA LEU A 13 10.67 26.29 -5.16
C LEU A 13 10.06 25.89 -6.50
N LEU A 14 10.88 25.69 -7.55
CA LEU A 14 10.40 25.28 -8.87
C LEU A 14 9.79 23.87 -8.86
N THR A 15 10.45 22.92 -8.20
CA THR A 15 9.91 21.55 -8.05
C THR A 15 8.63 21.55 -7.22
N THR A 16 8.55 22.34 -6.16
CA THR A 16 7.32 22.52 -5.37
C THR A 16 6.20 23.11 -6.21
N ALA A 17 6.47 24.13 -7.02
CA ALA A 17 5.49 24.74 -7.91
C ALA A 17 4.97 23.75 -8.98
N LEU A 18 5.85 22.95 -9.58
CA LEU A 18 5.50 21.91 -10.56
C LEU A 18 4.66 20.80 -9.93
N CYS A 19 5.03 20.32 -8.74
CA CYS A 19 4.26 19.34 -7.99
C CYS A 19 2.86 19.87 -7.65
N VAL A 20 2.77 21.13 -7.23
CA VAL A 20 1.49 21.78 -6.95
C VAL A 20 0.64 21.95 -8.20
N TYR A 21 1.23 22.32 -9.33
CA TYR A 21 0.54 22.39 -10.60
C TYR A 21 0.01 21.01 -11.04
N ALA A 22 0.83 19.97 -10.95
CA ALA A 22 0.44 18.60 -11.28
C ALA A 22 -0.70 18.08 -10.38
N VAL A 23 -0.61 18.35 -9.08
CA VAL A 23 -1.66 18.03 -8.11
C VAL A 23 -2.94 18.81 -8.40
N GLY A 24 -2.83 20.12 -8.67
CA GLY A 24 -3.95 20.97 -9.04
C GLY A 24 -4.68 20.49 -10.31
N ARG A 25 -3.92 20.08 -11.33
CA ARG A 25 -4.46 19.52 -12.58
C ARG A 25 -5.11 18.16 -12.34
N GLY A 26 -4.45 17.27 -11.59
CA GLY A 26 -5.00 15.97 -11.21
C GLY A 26 -6.35 16.10 -10.48
N TYR A 27 -6.48 17.06 -9.57
CA TYR A 27 -7.77 17.33 -8.91
C TYR A 27 -8.87 17.81 -9.86
N ALA A 28 -8.53 18.55 -10.93
CA ALA A 28 -9.50 18.98 -11.93
C ALA A 28 -10.03 17.78 -12.76
N ASP A 29 -9.17 16.80 -13.02
CA ASP A 29 -9.52 15.60 -13.80
C ASP A 29 -10.31 14.57 -12.97
N VAL A 30 -10.05 14.44 -11.66
CA VAL A 30 -10.75 13.50 -10.76
C VAL A 30 -12.25 13.79 -10.65
N LYS A 31 -12.66 15.07 -10.70
CA LYS A 31 -14.09 15.45 -10.71
C LYS A 31 -14.86 14.88 -11.90
N LYS A 32 -14.20 14.61 -13.03
CA LYS A 32 -14.83 14.08 -14.24
C LYS A 32 -14.96 12.56 -14.24
N CYS A 33 -14.20 11.85 -13.41
CA CYS A 33 -14.05 10.39 -13.52
C CYS A 33 -14.72 9.60 -12.38
N SER A 34 -14.89 10.19 -11.19
CA SER A 34 -15.22 9.40 -10.00
C SER A 34 -16.71 9.11 -9.80
N THR A 35 -17.61 10.06 -10.06
CA THR A 35 -19.02 9.89 -9.62
C THR A 35 -19.83 9.00 -10.56
N GLU A 36 -19.75 9.22 -11.88
CA GLU A 36 -20.57 8.49 -12.87
C GLU A 36 -20.17 7.00 -12.98
N ARG A 37 -18.87 6.69 -13.00
CA ARG A 37 -18.38 5.31 -13.09
C ARG A 37 -18.62 4.49 -11.82
N ILE A 38 -18.63 5.12 -10.65
CA ILE A 38 -18.84 4.43 -9.38
C ILE A 38 -20.32 4.12 -9.18
N ILE A 39 -21.21 5.06 -9.52
CA ILE A 39 -22.66 4.83 -9.52
C ILE A 39 -23.03 3.69 -10.49
N SER A 40 -22.40 3.65 -11.69
CA SER A 40 -22.68 2.58 -12.66
C SER A 40 -22.14 1.21 -12.25
N ALA A 41 -21.11 1.14 -11.40
CA ALA A 41 -20.41 -0.10 -11.06
C ALA A 41 -20.79 -0.70 -9.70
N PHE A 42 -21.19 0.13 -8.72
CA PHE A 42 -21.42 -0.29 -7.33
C PHE A 42 -22.85 -0.07 -6.81
N GLY A 43 -23.75 0.50 -7.62
CA GLY A 43 -25.12 0.82 -7.20
C GLY A 43 -25.19 2.10 -6.35
N GLU A 44 -26.00 2.11 -5.28
CA GLU A 44 -26.11 3.25 -4.37
C GLU A 44 -24.81 3.46 -3.59
N VAL A 45 -24.20 4.63 -3.80
CA VAL A 45 -23.02 5.07 -3.06
C VAL A 45 -23.45 5.36 -1.61
N PRO A 46 -22.80 4.76 -0.58
CA PRO A 46 -23.12 5.05 0.81
C PRO A 46 -23.12 6.55 1.08
N SER A 47 -24.08 7.06 1.85
CA SER A 47 -24.23 8.51 2.09
C SER A 47 -23.02 9.17 2.75
N ASP A 48 -22.18 8.36 3.40
CA ASP A 48 -20.95 8.77 4.07
C ASP A 48 -19.69 8.52 3.21
N TRP A 49 -19.83 7.88 2.05
CA TRP A 49 -18.74 7.72 1.08
C TRP A 49 -18.41 9.08 0.50
N LYS A 50 -17.17 9.49 0.71
CA LYS A 50 -16.59 10.67 0.07
C LYS A 50 -15.57 10.13 -0.90
N ALA A 51 -15.73 10.45 -2.18
CA ALA A 51 -14.65 10.29 -3.14
C ALA A 51 -13.37 10.92 -2.54
N PHE A 52 -12.19 10.55 -3.06
CA PHE A 52 -11.00 11.37 -2.87
C PHE A 52 -11.16 12.67 -3.69
N THR A 53 -12.20 13.42 -3.34
CA THR A 53 -12.50 14.76 -3.77
C THR A 53 -12.00 15.64 -2.66
N ARG A 54 -11.16 16.58 -3.05
CA ARG A 54 -10.71 17.67 -2.20
C ARG A 54 -11.87 18.24 -1.36
N PRO A 55 -11.70 18.43 -0.03
CA PRO A 55 -12.73 19.05 0.80
C PRO A 55 -13.13 20.42 0.24
N GLY A 56 -14.43 20.70 0.15
CA GLY A 56 -14.92 22.01 -0.32
C GLY A 56 -14.45 23.19 0.55
N SER A 57 -14.07 22.92 1.80
CA SER A 57 -13.48 23.90 2.74
C SER A 57 -12.03 24.28 2.42
N LEU A 58 -11.31 23.48 1.62
CA LEU A 58 -9.94 23.76 1.24
C LEU A 58 -9.95 24.78 0.09
N ARG A 59 -9.65 26.05 0.35
CA ARG A 59 -9.63 27.11 -0.68
C ARG A 59 -8.63 26.79 -1.79
N SER A 60 -9.07 26.74 -3.05
CA SER A 60 -8.27 26.52 -4.28
C SER A 60 -7.27 27.59 -4.62
N ASN A 61 -7.08 28.58 -3.77
CA ASN A 61 -6.11 29.60 -4.08
C ASN A 61 -4.70 29.00 -4.01
N PHE A 62 -3.86 29.47 -4.91
CA PHE A 62 -2.48 29.05 -5.05
C PHE A 62 -1.73 29.06 -3.70
N VAL A 63 -2.02 30.05 -2.86
CA VAL A 63 -1.42 30.23 -1.53
C VAL A 63 -1.70 29.05 -0.60
N SER A 64 -2.95 28.61 -0.46
CA SER A 64 -3.29 27.46 0.41
C SER A 64 -2.63 26.16 -0.06
N ILE A 65 -2.48 25.98 -1.39
CA ILE A 65 -1.81 24.80 -1.93
C ILE A 65 -0.29 24.89 -1.71
N MET A 66 0.30 26.08 -1.88
CA MET A 66 1.71 26.34 -1.56
C MET A 66 2.01 26.07 -0.08
N VAL A 67 1.17 26.58 0.84
CA VAL A 67 1.34 26.32 2.28
C VAL A 67 1.28 24.83 2.56
N LEU A 68 0.30 24.10 2.01
CA LEU A 68 0.19 22.65 2.16
C LEU A 68 1.43 21.91 1.63
N ALA A 69 1.91 22.33 0.46
CA ALA A 69 3.06 21.72 -0.21
C ALA A 69 4.39 21.97 0.51
N VAL A 70 4.56 23.12 1.16
CA VAL A 70 5.79 23.45 1.90
C VAL A 70 5.75 22.94 3.34
N THR A 71 4.56 22.80 3.95
CA THR A 71 4.45 22.39 5.36
C THR A 71 4.10 20.92 5.54
N ILE A 72 3.01 20.44 4.94
CA ILE A 72 2.48 19.10 5.21
C ILE A 72 3.17 18.04 4.36
N VAL A 73 3.46 18.32 3.09
CA VAL A 73 4.08 17.33 2.19
C VAL A 73 5.47 16.90 2.70
N PRO A 74 6.38 17.81 3.12
CA PRO A 74 7.68 17.40 3.63
C PRO A 74 7.57 16.62 4.93
N VAL A 75 6.67 17.01 5.83
CA VAL A 75 6.41 16.26 7.08
C VAL A 75 5.93 14.84 6.78
N LYS A 76 4.98 14.68 5.84
CA LYS A 76 4.53 13.34 5.39
C LYS A 76 5.67 12.56 4.75
N PHE A 77 6.51 13.20 3.94
CA PHE A 77 7.63 12.55 3.26
C PHE A 77 8.68 12.06 4.27
N ILE A 78 9.03 12.87 5.27
CA ILE A 78 9.91 12.49 6.38
C ILE A 78 9.31 11.32 7.15
N ALA A 79 8.01 11.36 7.47
CA ALA A 79 7.33 10.27 8.16
C ALA A 79 7.37 8.97 7.33
N VAL A 80 7.15 9.05 6.01
CA VAL A 80 7.26 7.89 5.11
C VAL A 80 8.68 7.32 5.13
N ILE A 81 9.71 8.16 5.01
CA ILE A 81 11.11 7.70 5.09
C ILE A 81 11.38 7.01 6.43
N PHE A 82 10.97 7.64 7.53
CA PHE A 82 11.16 7.09 8.86
C PHE A 82 10.49 5.73 9.04
N ILE A 83 9.26 5.58 8.54
CA ILE A 83 8.53 4.29 8.55
C ILE A 83 9.28 3.23 7.72
N HIS A 84 9.84 3.59 6.57
CA HIS A 84 10.61 2.64 5.75
C HIS A 84 11.92 2.24 6.45
N VAL A 85 12.61 3.17 7.10
CA VAL A 85 13.82 2.87 7.89
C VAL A 85 13.50 1.92 9.03
N ILE A 86 12.39 2.15 9.76
CA ILE A 86 11.92 1.23 10.81
C ILE A 86 11.61 -0.16 10.23
N ALA A 87 10.89 -0.23 9.11
CA ALA A 87 10.54 -1.50 8.48
C ALA A 87 11.80 -2.26 7.99
N LEU A 88 12.78 -1.55 7.43
CA LEU A 88 14.06 -2.12 7.01
C LEU A 88 14.89 -2.62 8.19
N PHE A 89 14.97 -1.83 9.27
CA PHE A 89 15.60 -2.27 10.50
C PHE A 89 14.91 -3.53 11.05
N GLY A 90 13.58 -3.54 11.08
CA GLY A 90 12.79 -4.70 11.48
C GLY A 90 13.10 -5.94 10.64
N LEU A 91 13.19 -5.78 9.32
CA LEU A 91 13.42 -6.87 8.38
C LEU A 91 14.76 -7.57 8.62
N TYR A 92 15.82 -6.81 8.90
CA TYR A 92 17.17 -7.36 9.00
C TYR A 92 17.61 -7.72 10.42
N PHE A 93 16.98 -7.13 11.45
CA PHE A 93 17.43 -7.28 12.84
C PHE A 93 16.41 -7.94 13.78
N LEU A 94 15.13 -8.04 13.42
CA LEU A 94 14.11 -8.65 14.30
C LEU A 94 13.75 -10.07 13.86
N PRO A 95 13.35 -10.95 14.81
CA PRO A 95 12.72 -12.23 14.48
C PRO A 95 11.51 -12.05 13.56
N THR A 96 11.32 -12.95 12.60
CA THR A 96 10.28 -12.84 11.55
C THR A 96 8.90 -12.52 12.10
N GLN A 97 8.46 -13.17 13.19
CA GLN A 97 7.12 -12.93 13.78
C GLN A 97 6.95 -11.48 14.29
N ILE A 98 8.00 -10.93 14.90
CA ILE A 98 8.01 -9.55 15.40
C ILE A 98 8.08 -8.57 14.23
N PHE A 99 8.93 -8.86 13.24
CA PHE A 99 9.02 -8.07 12.02
C PHE A 99 7.67 -7.99 11.29
N LEU A 100 6.93 -9.10 11.14
CA LEU A 100 5.64 -9.08 10.46
C LEU A 100 4.58 -8.26 11.20
N LYS A 101 4.60 -8.25 12.55
CA LYS A 101 3.75 -7.35 13.36
C LYS A 101 4.10 -5.89 13.11
N LEU A 102 5.38 -5.56 13.17
CA LEU A 102 5.89 -4.23 12.87
C LEU A 102 5.52 -3.78 11.46
N LEU A 103 5.71 -4.64 10.46
CA LEU A 103 5.37 -4.40 9.07
C LEU A 103 3.88 -4.07 8.91
N SER A 104 2.97 -4.81 9.57
CA SER A 104 1.54 -4.50 9.57
C SER A 104 1.26 -3.09 10.08
N TYR A 105 1.87 -2.69 11.20
CA TYR A 105 1.72 -1.34 11.75
C TYR A 105 2.29 -0.26 10.82
N CYS A 106 3.47 -0.50 10.24
CA CYS A 106 4.08 0.38 9.25
C CYS A 106 3.16 0.57 8.04
N CYS A 107 2.62 -0.52 7.48
CA CYS A 107 1.66 -0.47 6.37
C CYS A 107 0.39 0.29 6.75
N GLY A 108 -0.15 0.07 7.95
CA GLY A 108 -1.31 0.83 8.44
C GLY A 108 -1.05 2.32 8.59
N ALA A 109 0.14 2.71 9.04
CA ALA A 109 0.57 4.11 9.08
C ALA A 109 0.68 4.70 7.67
N LEU A 110 1.28 3.98 6.71
CA LEU A 110 1.40 4.42 5.31
C LEU A 110 0.05 4.61 4.63
N VAL A 111 -0.89 3.67 4.82
CA VAL A 111 -2.28 3.76 4.31
C VAL A 111 -2.95 5.04 4.84
N LYS A 112 -2.82 5.34 6.14
CA LYS A 112 -3.35 6.57 6.74
C LYS A 112 -2.68 7.84 6.23
N ILE A 113 -1.34 7.86 6.11
CA ILE A 113 -0.58 9.02 5.61
C ILE A 113 -0.95 9.34 4.16
N ALA A 114 -1.17 8.31 3.36
CA ALA A 114 -1.67 8.40 1.99
C ALA A 114 -3.11 8.92 1.89
N GLY A 115 -3.83 9.05 3.01
CA GLY A 115 -5.22 9.50 3.04
C GLY A 115 -6.21 8.44 2.57
N ILE A 116 -5.82 7.16 2.59
CA ILE A 116 -6.67 6.05 2.18
C ILE A 116 -7.56 5.65 3.36
N THR A 117 -8.87 5.65 3.13
CA THR A 117 -9.86 5.12 4.06
C THR A 117 -10.28 3.74 3.58
N VAL A 118 -10.04 2.71 4.40
CA VAL A 118 -10.40 1.32 4.08
C VAL A 118 -11.78 1.03 4.66
N ARG A 119 -12.67 0.50 3.83
CA ARG A 119 -14.00 0.01 4.23
C ARG A 119 -14.09 -1.47 3.94
N GLU A 120 -14.56 -2.23 4.91
CA GLU A 120 -14.78 -3.67 4.79
C GLU A 120 -16.27 -3.94 4.99
N GLN A 121 -16.83 -4.81 4.17
CA GLN A 121 -18.22 -5.24 4.26
C GLN A 121 -18.27 -6.77 4.34
N GLY A 122 -19.27 -7.29 5.03
CA GLY A 122 -19.38 -8.71 5.34
C GLY A 122 -18.68 -9.11 6.64
N GLN A 123 -18.76 -10.39 6.98
CA GLN A 123 -18.14 -10.96 8.17
C GLN A 123 -16.79 -11.57 7.81
N ARG A 124 -15.74 -11.22 8.56
CA ARG A 124 -14.45 -11.90 8.44
C ARG A 124 -14.59 -13.33 8.97
N LEU A 125 -13.96 -14.28 8.27
CA LEU A 125 -13.83 -15.64 8.76
C LEU A 125 -13.09 -15.67 10.10
N PRO A 126 -13.42 -16.62 10.99
CA PRO A 126 -12.73 -16.76 12.27
C PRO A 126 -11.24 -17.06 12.05
N ALA A 127 -10.39 -16.68 13.01
CA ALA A 127 -8.93 -16.85 12.90
C ALA A 127 -8.49 -18.33 12.79
N SER A 128 -9.36 -19.27 13.15
CA SER A 128 -9.16 -20.72 12.96
C SER A 128 -9.26 -21.16 11.50
N GLU A 129 -9.90 -20.37 10.65
CA GLU A 129 -10.02 -20.64 9.22
C GLU A 129 -8.92 -19.90 8.45
N ILE A 130 -8.28 -20.62 7.53
CA ILE A 130 -7.16 -20.10 6.72
C ILE A 130 -7.61 -20.00 5.26
N PRO A 131 -8.37 -18.94 4.88
CA PRO A 131 -8.92 -18.83 3.54
C PRO A 131 -7.84 -18.52 2.51
N THR A 132 -8.14 -18.86 1.24
CA THR A 132 -7.47 -18.24 0.10
C THR A 132 -8.27 -17.02 -0.32
N ILE A 133 -7.68 -15.83 -0.19
CA ILE A 133 -8.31 -14.57 -0.58
C ILE A 133 -8.06 -14.34 -2.07
N VAL A 134 -9.15 -14.15 -2.83
CA VAL A 134 -9.09 -13.81 -4.26
C VAL A 134 -9.58 -12.38 -4.42
N SER A 135 -8.76 -11.55 -5.05
CA SER A 135 -9.05 -10.14 -5.29
C SER A 135 -8.59 -9.75 -6.69
N ASN A 136 -9.23 -8.73 -7.26
CA ASN A 136 -8.63 -7.96 -8.34
C ASN A 136 -7.32 -7.31 -7.85
N HIS A 137 -6.36 -7.16 -8.74
CA HIS A 137 -5.12 -6.41 -8.49
C HIS A 137 -5.10 -5.18 -9.39
N VAL A 138 -5.46 -4.03 -8.83
CA VAL A 138 -5.68 -2.78 -9.56
C VAL A 138 -4.66 -1.71 -9.18
N SER A 139 -3.98 -1.86 -8.05
CA SER A 139 -3.05 -0.84 -7.56
C SER A 139 -1.88 -1.44 -6.79
N TYR A 140 -0.79 -0.67 -6.70
CA TYR A 140 0.31 -0.99 -5.78
C TYR A 140 -0.10 -0.88 -4.31
N PHE A 141 -1.16 -0.12 -3.99
CA PHE A 141 -1.67 0.01 -2.63
C PHE A 141 -2.38 -1.26 -2.13
N ASP A 142 -2.76 -2.18 -3.02
CA ASP A 142 -3.46 -3.42 -2.65
C ASP A 142 -2.67 -4.20 -1.59
N ILE A 143 -1.34 -4.31 -1.77
CA ILE A 143 -0.45 -5.01 -0.84
C ILE A 143 -0.39 -4.28 0.52
N LEU A 144 -0.25 -2.95 0.51
CA LEU A 144 -0.19 -2.14 1.74
C LEU A 144 -1.50 -2.22 2.53
N ILE A 145 -2.63 -2.16 1.83
CA ILE A 145 -3.96 -2.25 2.43
C ILE A 145 -4.14 -3.63 3.06
N MET A 146 -3.84 -4.71 2.33
CA MET A 146 -3.94 -6.07 2.86
C MET A 146 -3.04 -6.29 4.08
N LEU A 147 -1.77 -5.85 4.02
CA LEU A 147 -0.83 -5.96 5.14
C LEU A 147 -1.25 -5.10 6.34
N SER A 148 -1.91 -3.96 6.13
CA SER A 148 -2.38 -3.09 7.21
C SER A 148 -3.48 -3.69 8.08
N ARG A 149 -4.07 -4.83 7.67
CA ARG A 149 -5.22 -5.42 8.35
C ARG A 149 -4.90 -6.32 9.53
N SER A 150 -3.62 -6.41 9.92
CA SER A 150 -3.14 -7.29 10.99
C SER A 150 -3.60 -8.73 10.83
N VAL A 151 -3.82 -9.15 9.59
CA VAL A 151 -4.10 -10.54 9.22
C VAL A 151 -2.80 -11.11 8.65
N PRO A 152 -2.36 -12.31 9.10
CA PRO A 152 -1.23 -12.98 8.47
C PRO A 152 -1.59 -13.28 7.01
N VAL A 153 -1.03 -12.52 6.07
CA VAL A 153 -1.31 -12.66 4.64
C VAL A 153 -0.05 -13.06 3.90
N ALA A 154 -0.16 -14.07 3.05
CA ALA A 154 0.87 -14.46 2.09
C ALA A 154 0.34 -14.20 0.69
N PHE A 155 1.21 -13.77 -0.22
CA PHE A 155 0.81 -13.43 -1.58
C PHE A 155 1.24 -14.50 -2.58
N VAL A 156 0.63 -14.43 -3.77
CA VAL A 156 1.13 -15.10 -4.96
C VAL A 156 1.89 -14.05 -5.78
N ALA A 157 3.22 -14.14 -5.80
CA ALA A 157 4.09 -13.12 -6.38
C ALA A 157 4.84 -13.62 -7.62
N LYS A 158 5.26 -12.73 -8.51
CA LYS A 158 6.08 -13.12 -9.69
C LYS A 158 7.46 -13.60 -9.22
N LYS A 159 7.97 -14.69 -9.80
CA LYS A 159 9.33 -15.23 -9.52
C LYS A 159 10.45 -14.19 -9.59
N ALA A 160 10.32 -13.17 -10.45
CA ALA A 160 11.30 -12.08 -10.53
C ALA A 160 11.39 -11.24 -9.24
N VAL A 161 10.29 -11.12 -8.48
CA VAL A 161 10.24 -10.35 -7.22
C VAL A 161 11.14 -10.97 -6.17
N ALA A 162 11.35 -12.29 -6.19
CA ALA A 162 12.26 -12.97 -5.27
C ALA A 162 13.71 -12.45 -5.35
N LYS A 163 14.10 -11.82 -6.47
CA LYS A 163 15.44 -11.26 -6.68
C LYS A 163 15.56 -9.81 -6.26
N TYR A 164 14.45 -9.14 -5.93
CA TYR A 164 14.49 -7.73 -5.57
C TYR A 164 14.94 -7.59 -4.11
N PRO A 165 15.93 -6.73 -3.82
CA PRO A 165 16.32 -6.46 -2.45
C PRO A 165 15.12 -5.88 -1.69
N VAL A 166 15.03 -6.19 -0.40
CA VAL A 166 13.95 -5.74 0.51
C VAL A 166 12.60 -6.36 0.16
N SER A 167 12.01 -6.04 -1.00
CA SER A 167 10.69 -6.52 -1.37
C SER A 167 10.62 -8.04 -1.55
N GLY A 168 11.68 -8.67 -2.10
CA GLY A 168 11.81 -10.12 -2.16
C GLY A 168 11.99 -10.75 -0.78
N ASP A 169 12.77 -10.12 0.09
CA ASP A 169 13.00 -10.56 1.48
C ASP A 169 11.71 -10.50 2.30
N ILE A 170 10.93 -9.42 2.17
CA ILE A 170 9.60 -9.26 2.78
C ILE A 170 8.65 -10.32 2.23
N CYS A 171 8.60 -10.48 0.91
CA CYS A 171 7.73 -11.46 0.25
C CYS A 171 8.03 -12.89 0.74
N THR A 172 9.30 -13.22 0.92
CA THR A 172 9.77 -14.50 1.47
C THR A 172 9.47 -14.62 2.98
N SER A 173 9.59 -13.53 3.74
CA SER A 173 9.25 -13.48 5.17
C SER A 173 7.75 -13.64 5.42
N LEU A 174 6.89 -13.21 4.49
CA LEU A 174 5.46 -13.51 4.49
C LEU A 174 5.17 -14.97 4.06
N GLY A 175 6.20 -15.67 3.56
CA GLY A 175 6.11 -17.01 2.98
C GLY A 175 5.34 -17.03 1.65
N SER A 176 5.31 -15.94 0.89
CA SER A 176 4.57 -15.86 -0.38
C SER A 176 5.00 -16.93 -1.39
N VAL A 177 4.08 -17.34 -2.26
CA VAL A 177 4.34 -18.34 -3.31
C VAL A 177 4.73 -17.64 -4.60
N TYR A 178 5.86 -18.05 -5.20
CA TYR A 178 6.35 -17.44 -6.43
C TYR A 178 5.87 -18.18 -7.68
N VAL A 179 5.39 -17.44 -8.69
CA VAL A 179 4.86 -17.96 -9.95
C VAL A 179 5.57 -17.37 -11.17
N SER A 180 5.74 -18.15 -12.23
CA SER A 180 6.13 -17.62 -13.54
C SER A 180 4.93 -17.04 -14.29
N ARG A 181 5.19 -16.21 -15.31
CA ARG A 181 4.12 -15.71 -16.21
C ARG A 181 3.70 -16.72 -17.28
N ALA A 182 4.39 -17.85 -17.39
CA ALA A 182 4.07 -18.85 -18.40
C ALA A 182 2.74 -19.52 -18.07
N LYS A 183 1.90 -19.73 -19.08
CA LYS A 183 0.64 -20.47 -18.96
C LYS A 183 0.93 -21.98 -18.95
N ASP A 184 1.84 -22.44 -18.10
CA ASP A 184 2.14 -23.86 -17.95
C ASP A 184 1.11 -24.50 -16.99
N PRO A 185 0.27 -25.44 -17.47
CA PRO A 185 -0.68 -26.16 -16.61
C PRO A 185 -0.01 -26.91 -15.45
N LYS A 186 1.23 -27.40 -15.65
CA LYS A 186 1.99 -28.11 -14.63
C LYS A 186 2.40 -27.17 -13.50
N GLU A 187 2.92 -25.99 -13.83
CA GLU A 187 3.24 -24.96 -12.84
C GLU A 187 1.99 -24.51 -12.07
N ARG A 188 0.87 -24.28 -12.75
CA ARG A 188 -0.40 -23.95 -12.08
C ARG A 188 -0.77 -24.99 -11.02
N LYS A 189 -0.68 -26.28 -11.36
CA LYS A 189 -0.94 -27.37 -10.41
C LYS A 189 0.04 -27.33 -9.23
N GLN A 190 1.32 -27.09 -9.48
CA GLN A 190 2.33 -26.95 -8.43
C GLN A 190 2.04 -25.77 -7.49
N VAL A 191 1.62 -24.63 -8.03
CA VAL A 191 1.25 -23.45 -7.24
C VAL A 191 0.03 -23.72 -6.38
N MET A 192 -1.01 -24.35 -6.94
CA MET A 192 -2.20 -24.74 -6.17
C MET A 192 -1.85 -25.70 -5.03
N ASN A 193 -0.97 -26.69 -5.29
CA ASN A 193 -0.49 -27.58 -4.25
C ASN A 193 0.30 -26.84 -3.17
N ALA A 194 1.18 -25.91 -3.56
CA ALA A 194 1.95 -25.11 -2.61
C ALA A 194 1.07 -24.22 -1.71
N ILE A 195 -0.01 -23.66 -2.27
CA ILE A 195 -1.02 -22.92 -1.49
C ILE A 195 -1.72 -23.86 -0.50
N GLY A 196 -2.20 -25.02 -0.97
CA GLY A 196 -2.88 -26.00 -0.11
C GLY A 196 -2.00 -26.54 1.02
N ASP A 197 -0.74 -26.87 0.72
CA ASP A 197 0.24 -27.33 1.72
C ASP A 197 0.54 -26.25 2.75
N LYS A 198 0.61 -24.99 2.33
CA LYS A 198 0.76 -23.86 3.25
C LYS A 198 -0.46 -23.74 4.16
N GLN A 199 -1.68 -23.74 3.62
CA GLN A 199 -2.90 -23.65 4.42
C GLN A 199 -2.94 -24.77 5.47
N ARG A 200 -2.61 -26.00 5.08
CA ARG A 200 -2.52 -27.16 5.99
C ARG A 200 -1.52 -26.94 7.13
N ARG A 201 -0.30 -26.48 6.82
CA ARG A 201 0.73 -26.21 7.85
C ARG A 201 0.32 -25.12 8.84
N VAL A 202 -0.41 -24.12 8.36
CA VAL A 202 -0.96 -23.02 9.18
C VAL A 202 -2.05 -23.57 10.11
N MET A 203 -2.96 -24.40 9.61
CA MET A 203 -4.00 -25.06 10.41
C MET A 203 -3.43 -25.99 11.48
N GLU A 204 -2.31 -26.66 11.21
CA GLU A 204 -1.63 -27.55 12.16
C GLU A 204 -0.71 -26.81 13.15
N GLY A 205 -0.64 -25.47 13.11
CA GLY A 205 0.25 -24.68 13.98
C GLY A 205 1.75 -24.86 13.69
N ARG A 206 2.09 -25.41 12.51
CA ARG A 206 3.48 -25.69 12.09
C ARG A 206 4.07 -24.60 11.19
N SER A 207 3.36 -23.50 11.00
CA SER A 207 3.80 -22.41 10.12
C SER A 207 4.76 -21.46 10.83
N ARG A 208 5.97 -21.32 10.29
CA ARG A 208 6.96 -20.32 10.74
C ARG A 208 6.57 -18.86 10.44
N TYR A 209 5.51 -18.64 9.66
CA TYR A 209 5.15 -17.34 9.08
C TYR A 209 3.88 -16.72 9.70
N GLN A 210 3.40 -17.26 10.82
CA GLN A 210 2.24 -16.70 11.54
C GLN A 210 2.65 -15.53 12.44
N LEU A 211 1.74 -14.55 12.58
CA LEU A 211 1.79 -13.49 13.60
C LEU A 211 1.46 -14.06 14.99
#